data_AF-A0A392PSB6-F1
#
_entry.id   AF-A0A392PSB6-F1
#
_cell.length_a   1.000
_cell.length_b   1.000
_cell.length_c   1.000
_cell.angle_alpha   90.00
_cell.angle_beta   90.00
_cell.angle_gamma   90.00
#
_symmetry.space_group_name_H-M   'P 1'
#
loop_
_entity.id
_entity.type
_entity.pdbx_description
1 polymer ?
#
loop_
_entity_poly.entity_id
_entity_poly.type
_entity_poly.pdbx_seq_one_letter_code
_entity_poly.pdbx_strand_id
1 'polypeptide(L)' 'MLMICIIVLQSCTKVALDFVSPENVGQCFHLTEEFRKLPVNHSSAEDKLEVKKMIIHAMVDVVNMLEKT' A
#
# COMPACT_ATOMS: atom_id res chain seq x y z
N MET A 1 -5.70 1.48 0.12
CA MET A 1 -5.62 2.48 1.20
C MET A 1 -6.69 3.53 1.00
N LEU A 2 -7.92 3.26 1.42
CA LEU A 2 -8.95 4.30 1.42
C LEU A 2 -8.67 5.18 2.64
N MET A 3 -8.10 6.36 2.40
CA MET A 3 -7.82 7.31 3.47
C MET A 3 -9.11 8.03 3.87
N ILE A 4 -10.02 7.29 4.48
CA ILE A 4 -11.23 7.85 5.07
C ILE A 4 -10.78 8.60 6.31
N CYS A 5 -10.91 9.93 6.28
CA CYS A 5 -10.67 10.76 7.45
C CYS A 5 -11.82 10.55 8.43
N ILE A 6 -11.63 9.63 9.37
CA ILE A 6 -12.62 9.39 10.43
C ILE A 6 -12.41 10.45 11.51
N ILE A 7 -13.38 11.34 11.66
CA ILE A 7 -13.40 12.32 12.75
C ILE A 7 -13.89 11.61 14.02
N VAL A 8 -13.10 11.65 15.08
CA VAL A 8 -13.42 11.04 16.37
C VAL A 8 -13.72 12.15 17.38
N LEU A 9 -14.94 12.15 17.96
CA LEU A 9 -15.44 13.21 18.86
C LEU A 9 -15.28 12.89 20.37
N GLN A 10 -14.82 11.69 20.75
CA GLN A 10 -14.58 11.25 22.13
C GLN A 10 -13.38 10.29 22.19
N SER A 11 -12.85 9.93 23.37
CA SER A 11 -11.74 8.97 23.49
C SER A 11 -12.08 7.62 22.84
N CYS A 12 -11.35 7.25 21.79
CA CYS A 12 -11.53 6.00 21.03
C CYS A 12 -10.15 5.40 20.69
N THR A 13 -10.02 4.07 20.82
CA THR A 13 -8.86 3.33 20.32
C THR A 13 -9.20 2.73 18.96
N LYS A 14 -8.45 3.12 17.93
CA LYS A 14 -8.63 2.58 16.56
C LYS A 14 -7.56 1.55 16.27
N VAL A 15 -7.99 0.33 15.93
CA VAL A 15 -7.11 -0.72 15.38
C VAL A 15 -7.42 -0.83 13.90
N ALA A 16 -6.40 -0.71 13.07
CA ALA A 16 -6.51 -0.86 11.62
C ALA A 16 -5.38 -1.78 11.14
N LEU A 17 -5.70 -2.60 10.15
CA LEU A 17 -4.74 -3.39 9.40
C LEU A 17 -4.88 -3.00 7.94
N ASP A 18 -3.78 -2.55 7.35
CA ASP A 18 -3.75 -2.15 5.95
C ASP A 18 -3.43 -3.38 5.08
N PHE A 19 -4.24 -3.61 4.05
CA PHE A 19 -4.02 -4.68 3.07
C PHE A 19 -4.33 -4.21 1.65
N VAL A 20 -3.76 -4.91 0.66
CA VAL A 20 -4.00 -4.70 -0.77
C VAL A 20 -4.42 -6.03 -1.39
N SER A 21 -5.59 -6.06 -2.02
CA SER A 21 -6.01 -7.22 -2.80
C SER A 21 -5.23 -7.26 -4.13
N PRO A 22 -4.92 -8.45 -4.68
CA PRO A 22 -4.10 -8.59 -5.88
C PRO A 22 -4.69 -7.85 -7.09
N GLU A 23 -6.01 -7.79 -7.21
CA GLU A 23 -6.72 -7.08 -8.30
C GLU A 23 -6.51 -5.57 -8.23
N ASN A 24 -6.23 -5.03 -7.04
CA ASN A 24 -6.12 -3.60 -6.80
C ASN A 24 -4.67 -3.11 -6.71
N VAL A 25 -3.68 -4.00 -6.91
CA VAL A 25 -2.24 -3.65 -6.86
C VAL A 25 -1.90 -2.53 -7.84
N GLY A 26 -2.44 -2.59 -9.06
CA GLY A 26 -2.22 -1.55 -10.08
C GLY A 26 -2.74 -0.18 -9.67
N GLN A 27 -3.96 -0.12 -9.13
CA GLN A 27 -4.54 1.13 -8.62
C GLN A 27 -3.74 1.66 -7.41
N CYS A 28 -3.35 0.77 -6.50
CA CYS A 28 -2.58 1.17 -5.30
C CYS A 28 -1.17 1.66 -5.66
N PHE A 29 -0.56 1.10 -6.71
CA PHE A 29 0.71 1.57 -7.25
C PHE A 29 0.57 3.01 -7.77
N HIS A 30 -0.48 3.30 -8.56
CA HIS A 30 -0.73 4.67 -9.03
C HIS A 30 -0.96 5.65 -7.88
N LEU A 31 -1.78 5.27 -6.89
CA LEU A 31 -2.01 6.10 -5.70
C LEU A 31 -0.72 6.39 -4.91
N THR A 32 0.21 5.43 -4.85
CA THR A 32 1.52 5.63 -4.20
C THR A 32 2.32 6.74 -4.88
N GLU A 33 2.23 6.85 -6.21
CA GLU A 33 2.89 7.93 -6.95
C GLU A 33 2.18 9.28 -6.75
N GLU A 34 0.87 9.30 -6.57
CA GLU A 34 0.14 10.53 -6.20
C GLU A 34 0.49 10.99 -4.77
N PHE A 35 0.64 10.08 -3.81
CA PHE A 35 1.04 10.42 -2.44
C PHE A 35 2.46 11.00 -2.36
N ARG A 36 3.36 10.60 -3.24
CA ARG A 36 4.71 11.19 -3.33
C ARG A 36 4.72 12.65 -3.76
N LYS A 37 3.65 13.13 -4.39
CA LYS A 37 3.49 14.55 -4.74
C LYS A 37 3.03 15.39 -3.56
N LEU A 38 2.59 14.77 -2.47
CA LEU A 38 2.21 15.49 -1.25
C LEU A 38 3.45 16.13 -0.59
N PRO A 39 3.26 17.21 0.19
CA PRO A 39 4.35 17.80 0.96
C PRO A 39 5.04 16.76 1.84
N VAL A 40 6.36 16.90 2.02
CA VAL A 40 7.21 15.94 2.76
C VAL A 40 6.71 15.66 4.18
N ASN A 41 6.02 16.61 4.81
CA ASN A 41 5.50 16.48 6.17
C ASN A 41 4.06 15.95 6.24
N HIS A 42 3.47 15.53 5.11
CA HIS A 42 2.13 14.98 5.08
C HIS A 42 2.17 13.50 5.52
N SER A 43 1.38 13.13 6.53
CA SER A 43 1.35 11.77 7.10
C SER A 43 0.97 10.67 6.11
N SER A 44 0.37 11.04 4.99
CA SER A 44 -0.02 10.17 3.88
C SER A 44 1.04 9.98 2.81
N ALA A 45 2.11 10.78 2.84
CA ALA A 45 3.25 10.62 1.93
C ALA A 45 4.14 9.43 2.34
N GLU A 46 3.94 8.91 3.56
CA GLU A 46 4.62 7.70 4.05
C GLU A 46 4.17 6.46 3.25
N ASP A 47 5.13 5.68 2.77
CA ASP A 47 4.87 4.42 2.06
C ASP A 47 4.48 3.31 3.06
N LYS A 48 3.19 3.26 3.39
CA LYS A 48 2.65 2.32 4.39
C LYS A 48 2.39 0.92 3.89
N LEU A 49 2.13 0.77 2.59
CA LEU A 49 1.70 -0.49 1.98
C LEU A 49 2.82 -1.22 1.25
N GLU A 50 3.92 -0.53 0.93
CA GLU A 50 5.10 -1.09 0.27
C GLU A 50 4.77 -1.88 -1.00
N VAL A 51 3.82 -1.38 -1.81
CA VAL A 51 3.24 -2.07 -2.98
C VAL A 51 4.33 -2.56 -3.96
N LYS A 52 5.43 -1.81 -4.07
CA LYS A 52 6.58 -2.19 -4.92
C LYS A 52 7.25 -3.48 -4.45
N LYS A 53 7.38 -3.69 -3.13
CA LYS A 53 7.92 -4.93 -2.58
C LYS A 53 7.02 -6.12 -2.90
N MET A 54 5.70 -5.97 -2.75
CA MET A 54 4.74 -7.02 -3.14
C MET A 54 4.93 -7.45 -4.59
N ILE A 55 5.08 -6.49 -5.51
CA ILE A 55 5.30 -6.78 -6.94
C ILE A 55 6.62 -7.54 -7.15
N ILE A 56 7.72 -7.09 -6.53
CA ILE A 56 9.02 -7.77 -6.63
C ILE A 56 8.93 -9.20 -6.12
N HIS A 57 8.32 -9.44 -4.97
CA HIS A 57 8.14 -10.80 -4.43
C HIS A 57 7.34 -11.68 -5.37
N ALA A 58 6.22 -11.18 -5.91
CA ALA A 58 5.43 -11.92 -6.90
C ALA A 58 6.24 -12.27 -8.16
N MET A 59 7.09 -11.34 -8.64
CA MET A 59 7.95 -11.60 -9.80
C MET A 59 9.04 -12.63 -9.49
N VAL A 60 9.67 -12.55 -8.32
CA VAL A 60 10.67 -13.53 -7.86
C VAL A 60 10.05 -14.92 -7.77
N ASP A 61 8.84 -15.03 -7.23
CA ASP A 61 8.12 -16.31 -7.15
C ASP A 61 7.84 -16.90 -8.54
N VAL A 62 7.43 -16.07 -9.50
CA VAL A 62 7.22 -16.51 -10.90
C VAL A 62 8.53 -16.99 -11.53
N VAL A 63 9.62 -16.24 -11.38
CA VAL A 63 10.94 -16.64 -11.92
C VAL A 63 11.39 -17.98 -11.32
N ASN A 64 11.28 -18.13 -10.00
CA ASN A 64 11.64 -19.37 -9.31
C ASN A 64 10.81 -20.57 -9.76
N MET A 65 9.54 -20.36 -10.15
CA MET A 65 8.68 -21.43 -10.68
C MET A 65 9.13 -21.85 -12.09
N LEU A 66 9.53 -20.89 -12.92
CA LEU A 66 10.01 -21.15 -14.28
C LEU A 66 11.40 -21.79 -14.31
N GLU A 67 12.32 -21.39 -13.42
CA GLU A 67 13.66 -21.98 -13.32
C GLU A 67 13.67 -23.42 -12.77
N LYS A 68 12.60 -23.82 -12.08
CA LYS A 68 12.42 -25.17 -11.55
C LYS A 68 11.73 -26.12 -12.54
N THR A 69 11.37 -25.64 -13.73
CA THR A 69 10.79 -26.41 -14.84
C THR A 69 11.90 -26.82 -15.80
#